data_AF-A0A535E5A4-F1
#
_entry.id   AF-A0A535E5A4-F1
#
_cell.length_a   1.000
_cell.length_b   1.000
_cell.length_c   1.000
_cell.angle_alpha   90.00
_cell.angle_beta   90.00
_cell.angle_gamma   90.00
#
_symmetry.space_group_name_H-M   'P 1'
#
loop_
_entity.id
_entity.type
_entity.pdbx_description
1 polymer ?
#
loop_
_entity_poly.entity_id
_entity_poly.type
_entity_poly.pdbx_seq_one_letter_code
_entity_poly.pdbx_strand_id
1 'polypeptide(L)'
;MLHRGRRRHKRPHPRLEGAAAALRQRDRVLDSDGHRLTAARVRAQRSPRGGAYVPRARAGKNLNRIAESFGWPFHGRWRQPWLIGVVAILFLPLTFVPVLGYAVAAVRAAGEQPGHGPPPWRLYPGGHWVALALLLLTAPFVLVGIYISNAVHIAAFWQSNGTLLDVESFIAAVLILALPWGVVVLLLMPHATARYAATQRARDLFDFASSLRSVRRDFSAWNVAIAAIVTAWAIGLACAALFCVGVVPGVFYAILVSANATAALSTKSSERRPEGTDQPAR
;
A
#
# COMPACT_ATOMS: atom_id res chain seq x y z
N MET A 1 51.91 55.00 -13.20
CA MET A 1 52.94 54.20 -13.90
C MET A 1 52.33 52.86 -14.30
N LEU A 2 52.47 52.47 -15.58
CA LEU A 2 52.24 51.12 -16.17
C LEU A 2 50.76 50.65 -16.18
N HIS A 3 50.15 50.10 -17.24
CA HIS A 3 50.63 49.60 -18.52
C HIS A 3 49.51 49.64 -19.58
N ARG A 4 49.92 50.01 -20.79
CA ARG A 4 49.28 49.87 -22.11
C ARG A 4 48.62 48.51 -22.35
N GLY A 5 47.42 48.52 -22.96
CA GLY A 5 46.79 47.34 -23.58
C GLY A 5 45.96 47.70 -24.82
N ARG A 6 46.63 47.99 -25.94
CA ARG A 6 46.04 48.09 -27.31
C ARG A 6 45.82 46.68 -27.87
N ARG A 7 44.67 46.44 -28.53
CA ARG A 7 44.39 45.54 -29.69
C ARG A 7 42.86 45.33 -29.74
N ARG A 8 42.13 45.25 -30.84
CA ARG A 8 42.40 45.32 -32.29
C ARG A 8 41.01 45.50 -32.94
N HIS A 9 40.92 46.33 -33.97
CA HIS A 9 39.79 46.33 -34.90
C HIS A 9 39.56 44.92 -35.48
N LYS A 10 38.34 44.40 -35.38
CA LYS A 10 37.81 43.42 -36.33
C LYS A 10 36.75 44.12 -37.16
N ARG A 11 37.07 44.33 -38.44
CA ARG A 11 36.11 44.70 -39.48
C ARG A 11 35.04 43.59 -39.56
N PRO A 12 33.74 43.91 -39.59
CA PRO A 12 32.72 42.92 -39.93
C PRO A 12 32.86 42.51 -41.41
N HIS A 13 32.82 41.21 -41.65
CA HIS A 13 32.87 40.60 -42.98
C HIS A 13 31.58 40.92 -43.79
N PRO A 14 31.69 41.24 -45.09
CA PRO A 14 30.56 41.63 -45.95
C PRO A 14 29.67 40.45 -46.42
N ARG A 15 29.63 39.34 -45.69
CA ARG A 15 28.86 38.13 -46.08
C ARG A 15 27.58 37.90 -45.26
N LEU A 16 27.20 38.83 -44.39
CA LEU A 16 25.97 38.71 -43.56
C LEU A 16 24.85 39.69 -43.95
N GLU A 17 25.09 40.67 -44.83
CA GLU A 17 24.04 41.61 -45.25
C GLU A 17 23.03 41.00 -46.23
N GLY A 18 23.43 39.99 -47.01
CA GLY A 18 22.51 39.28 -47.91
C GLY A 18 21.46 38.40 -47.20
N ALA A 19 21.81 37.80 -46.06
CA ALA A 19 20.90 36.94 -45.31
C ALA A 19 19.88 37.72 -44.46
N ALA A 20 20.26 38.91 -43.97
CA ALA A 20 19.37 39.79 -43.21
C ALA A 20 18.30 40.45 -44.10
N ALA A 21 18.59 40.73 -45.37
CA ALA A 21 17.62 41.25 -46.33
C ALA A 21 16.58 40.20 -46.74
N ALA A 22 17.00 38.93 -46.92
CA ALA A 22 16.10 37.82 -47.27
C ALA A 22 15.10 37.47 -46.14
N LEU A 23 15.49 37.66 -44.87
CA LEU A 23 14.61 37.42 -43.73
C LEU A 23 13.53 38.52 -43.56
N ARG A 24 13.85 39.79 -43.83
CA ARG A 24 12.85 40.88 -43.74
C ARG A 24 11.79 40.82 -44.83
N GLN A 25 12.12 40.26 -46.00
CA GLN A 25 11.17 40.13 -47.09
C GLN A 25 10.17 38.98 -46.87
N ARG A 26 10.58 37.95 -46.12
CA ARG A 26 9.69 36.82 -45.75
C ARG A 26 8.69 37.19 -44.65
N ASP A 27 9.04 38.10 -43.74
CA ASP A 27 8.12 38.58 -42.71
C ASP A 27 7.01 39.51 -43.24
N ARG A 28 7.25 40.26 -44.33
CA ARG A 28 6.18 41.12 -44.93
C ARG A 28 5.11 40.35 -45.70
N VAL A 29 5.44 39.18 -46.25
CA VAL A 29 4.49 38.36 -47.01
C VAL A 29 3.54 37.58 -46.09
N LEU A 30 3.90 37.39 -44.82
CA LEU A 30 3.04 36.72 -43.84
C LEU A 30 2.04 37.65 -43.13
N ASP A 31 2.14 38.97 -43.32
CA ASP A 31 1.31 39.97 -42.62
C ASP A 31 0.19 40.55 -43.50
N SER A 32 0.06 40.12 -44.77
CA SER A 32 -0.89 40.69 -45.74
C SER A 32 -2.16 39.87 -45.99
N ASP A 33 -2.26 38.62 -45.55
CA ASP A 33 -3.46 37.79 -45.79
C ASP A 33 -4.11 37.33 -44.49
N GLY A 34 -5.15 38.06 -44.08
CA GLY A 34 -6.47 37.49 -43.73
C GLY A 34 -6.58 36.37 -42.69
N HIS A 35 -5.59 36.12 -41.84
CA HIS A 35 -5.59 34.96 -40.91
C HIS A 35 -5.45 35.35 -39.43
N ARG A 36 -6.02 36.49 -39.02
CA ARG A 36 -6.18 36.82 -37.59
C ARG A 36 -7.20 35.94 -36.85
N LEU A 37 -8.02 35.15 -37.55
CA LEU A 37 -9.00 34.25 -36.94
C LEU A 37 -8.48 32.81 -36.70
N THR A 38 -7.36 32.41 -37.30
CA THR A 38 -6.78 31.08 -37.12
C THR A 38 -5.69 31.05 -36.05
N ALA A 39 -4.93 32.14 -35.83
CA ALA A 39 -3.93 32.17 -34.76
C ALA A 39 -4.55 32.10 -33.36
N ALA A 40 -5.71 32.73 -33.13
CA ALA A 40 -6.44 32.62 -31.86
C ALA A 40 -7.04 31.21 -31.66
N ARG A 41 -7.53 30.57 -32.73
CA ARG A 41 -8.04 29.19 -32.68
C ARG A 41 -6.94 28.14 -32.54
N VAL A 42 -5.78 28.34 -33.16
CA VAL A 42 -4.59 27.49 -33.02
C VAL A 42 -3.91 27.72 -31.66
N ARG A 43 -3.99 28.93 -31.09
CA ARG A 43 -3.52 29.20 -29.72
C ARG A 43 -4.51 28.70 -28.66
N ALA A 44 -5.81 28.62 -28.96
CA ALA A 44 -6.80 27.92 -28.13
C ALA A 44 -6.75 26.38 -28.25
N GLN A 45 -6.27 25.84 -29.38
CA GLN A 45 -5.96 24.41 -29.55
C GLN A 45 -4.58 24.01 -29.02
N ARG A 46 -3.67 24.97 -28.79
CA ARG A 46 -2.53 24.81 -27.88
C ARG A 46 -2.95 25.12 -26.43
N SER A 47 -4.07 24.53 -26.00
CA SER A 47 -4.16 24.15 -24.59
C SER A 47 -2.93 23.30 -24.27
N PRO A 48 -2.27 23.50 -23.12
CA PRO A 48 -1.14 22.69 -22.75
C PRO A 48 -1.59 21.24 -22.82
N ARG A 49 -0.83 20.42 -23.54
CA ARG A 49 -0.81 18.97 -23.36
C ARG A 49 -0.43 18.73 -21.89
N GLY A 50 -1.39 18.85 -20.98
CA GLY A 50 -1.36 18.37 -19.60
C GLY A 50 -1.50 16.84 -19.56
N GLY A 51 -1.02 16.17 -20.61
CA GLY A 51 -0.97 14.73 -20.71
C GLY A 51 0.30 14.23 -20.05
N ALA A 52 0.12 13.37 -19.04
CA ALA A 52 1.07 12.35 -18.61
C ALA A 52 2.27 12.72 -17.70
N TYR A 53 2.23 13.82 -16.95
CA TYR A 53 3.16 14.02 -15.79
C TYR A 53 2.53 13.87 -14.41
N VAL A 54 1.26 13.43 -14.33
CA VAL A 54 0.57 13.14 -13.05
C VAL A 54 0.75 11.71 -12.50
N PRO A 55 1.23 10.68 -13.24
CA PRO A 55 1.41 9.36 -12.63
C PRO A 55 2.51 9.33 -11.55
N ARG A 56 3.61 10.05 -11.77
CA ARG A 56 4.82 9.91 -10.95
C ARG A 56 4.71 10.58 -9.58
N ALA A 57 4.12 11.78 -9.51
CA ALA A 57 3.88 12.47 -8.24
C ALA A 57 2.87 11.71 -7.35
N ARG A 58 1.84 11.11 -7.97
CA ARG A 58 0.83 10.32 -7.27
C ARG A 58 1.37 8.96 -6.82
N ALA A 59 2.17 8.29 -7.66
CA ALA A 59 2.91 7.09 -7.25
C ALA A 59 3.89 7.38 -6.10
N GLY A 60 4.60 8.51 -6.15
CA GLY A 60 5.51 8.96 -5.09
C GLY A 60 4.81 9.20 -3.76
N LYS A 61 3.66 9.89 -3.74
CA LYS A 61 2.85 10.07 -2.51
C LYS A 61 2.36 8.73 -1.93
N ASN A 62 2.00 7.77 -2.78
CA ASN A 62 1.54 6.45 -2.33
C ASN A 62 2.68 5.63 -1.72
N LEU A 63 3.86 5.64 -2.37
CA LEU A 63 5.07 5.03 -1.83
C LEU A 63 5.45 5.65 -0.48
N ASN A 64 5.32 6.97 -0.35
CA ASN A 64 5.62 7.66 0.91
C ASN A 64 4.70 7.20 2.04
N ARG A 65 3.39 7.11 1.81
CA ARG A 65 2.44 6.62 2.82
C ARG A 65 2.68 5.17 3.24
N ILE A 66 3.04 4.31 2.30
CA ILE A 66 3.32 2.90 2.62
C ILE A 66 4.66 2.78 3.35
N ALA A 67 5.68 3.55 2.96
CA ALA A 67 6.94 3.62 3.68
C ALA A 67 6.76 4.18 5.10
N GLU A 68 5.92 5.21 5.28
CA GLU A 68 5.54 5.77 6.59
C GLU A 68 4.86 4.73 7.50
N SER A 69 4.28 3.66 6.93
CA SER A 69 3.66 2.59 7.72
C SER A 69 4.63 1.87 8.65
N PHE A 70 5.92 1.80 8.30
CA PHE A 70 6.93 1.18 9.15
C PHE A 70 7.28 2.03 10.39
N GLY A 71 7.16 3.36 10.28
CA GLY A 71 7.38 4.29 11.39
C GLY A 71 6.12 4.56 12.22
N TRP A 72 4.94 4.33 11.64
CA TRP A 72 3.64 4.59 12.27
C TRP A 72 3.46 4.03 13.69
N PRO A 73 3.92 2.79 14.02
CA PRO A 73 3.80 2.22 15.36
C PRO A 73 4.45 3.04 16.49
N PHE A 74 5.36 3.97 16.17
CA PHE A 74 6.12 4.77 17.12
C PHE A 74 5.68 6.24 17.19
N HIS A 75 4.60 6.61 16.50
CA HIS A 75 4.10 7.98 16.51
C HIS A 75 3.25 8.27 17.78
N GLY A 76 3.27 9.53 18.25
CA GLY A 76 2.45 9.98 19.36
C GLY A 76 2.73 9.25 20.69
N ARG A 77 1.66 8.93 21.44
CA ARG A 77 1.74 8.22 22.73
C ARG A 77 1.89 6.70 22.55
N TRP A 78 2.91 6.26 21.83
CA TRP A 78 3.09 4.87 21.41
C TRP A 78 3.39 3.88 22.55
N ARG A 79 3.98 4.33 23.67
CA ARG A 79 4.44 3.45 24.75
C ARG A 79 3.30 2.64 25.40
N GLN A 80 2.17 3.28 25.68
CA GLN A 80 1.04 2.62 26.34
C GLN A 80 0.40 1.55 25.43
N PRO A 81 0.10 1.83 24.14
CA PRO A 81 -0.37 0.81 23.21
C PRO A 81 0.58 -0.36 23.02
N TRP A 82 1.89 -0.10 23.04
CA TRP A 82 2.91 -1.14 22.98
C TRP A 82 2.90 -2.05 24.19
N LEU A 83 2.90 -1.50 25.40
CA LEU A 83 2.92 -2.32 26.62
C LEU A 83 1.70 -3.26 26.66
N ILE A 84 0.50 -2.71 26.44
CA ILE A 84 -0.74 -3.51 26.46
C ILE A 84 -0.77 -4.49 25.29
N GLY A 85 -0.28 -4.10 24.11
CA GLY A 85 -0.24 -4.97 22.94
C GLY A 85 0.71 -6.13 23.08
N VAL A 86 1.90 -5.91 23.63
CA VAL A 86 2.86 -6.98 23.94
C VAL A 86 2.26 -7.96 24.94
N VAL A 87 1.65 -7.46 26.02
CA VAL A 87 0.96 -8.32 26.99
C VAL A 87 -0.19 -9.08 26.31
N ALA A 88 -0.97 -8.43 25.45
CA ALA A 88 -2.04 -9.08 24.72
C ALA A 88 -1.51 -10.21 23.83
N ILE A 89 -0.44 -9.99 23.05
CA ILE A 89 0.18 -11.04 22.22
C ILE A 89 0.78 -12.16 23.07
N LEU A 90 1.30 -11.87 24.27
CA LEU A 90 1.79 -12.93 25.16
C LEU A 90 0.65 -13.88 25.56
N PHE A 91 -0.56 -13.34 25.78
CA PHE A 91 -1.77 -14.09 26.07
C PHE A 91 -2.64 -14.32 24.82
N LEU A 92 -2.04 -14.38 23.62
CA LEU A 92 -2.76 -14.47 22.35
C LEU A 92 -3.87 -15.53 22.32
N PRO A 93 -3.69 -16.77 22.85
CA PRO A 93 -4.76 -17.76 22.85
C PRO A 93 -6.06 -17.27 23.51
N LEU A 94 -5.95 -16.38 24.49
CA LEU A 94 -7.08 -15.82 25.23
C LEU A 94 -7.51 -14.44 24.69
N THR A 95 -6.57 -13.64 24.20
CA THR A 95 -6.79 -12.25 23.77
C THR A 95 -6.96 -12.10 22.25
N PHE A 96 -6.98 -13.20 21.49
CA PHE A 96 -7.05 -13.22 20.04
C PHE A 96 -8.15 -12.29 19.49
N VAL A 97 -9.38 -12.43 20.00
CA VAL A 97 -10.52 -11.61 19.58
C VAL A 97 -10.33 -10.12 19.93
N PRO A 98 -9.95 -9.73 21.17
CA PRO A 98 -9.55 -8.36 21.49
C PRO A 98 -8.46 -7.78 20.58
N VAL A 99 -7.41 -8.55 20.27
CA VAL A 99 -6.30 -8.12 19.40
C VAL A 99 -6.79 -7.82 17.99
N LEU A 100 -7.66 -8.67 17.44
CA LEU A 100 -8.27 -8.41 16.13
C LEU A 100 -9.18 -7.18 16.14
N GLY A 101 -9.95 -6.99 17.21
CA GLY A 101 -10.75 -5.76 17.40
C GLY A 101 -9.87 -4.51 17.43
N TYR A 102 -8.75 -4.57 18.16
CA TYR A 102 -7.77 -3.49 18.21
C TYR A 102 -7.13 -3.24 16.82
N ALA A 103 -6.82 -4.29 16.06
CA ALA A 103 -6.32 -4.15 14.68
C ALA A 103 -7.32 -3.39 13.78
N VAL A 104 -8.63 -3.68 13.89
CA VAL A 104 -9.68 -2.92 13.19
C VAL A 104 -9.70 -1.46 13.63
N ALA A 105 -9.59 -1.19 14.93
CA ALA A 105 -9.51 0.18 15.45
C ALA A 105 -8.27 0.92 14.91
N ALA A 106 -7.13 0.23 14.81
CA ALA A 106 -5.91 0.78 14.24
C ALA A 106 -6.06 1.10 12.74
N VAL A 107 -6.68 0.20 11.96
CA VAL A 107 -7.01 0.45 10.54
C VAL A 107 -7.90 1.69 10.41
N ARG A 108 -8.93 1.80 11.26
CA ARG A 108 -9.85 2.94 11.26
C ARG A 108 -9.13 4.26 11.58
N ALA A 109 -8.36 4.29 12.66
CA ALA A 109 -7.62 5.46 13.10
C ALA A 109 -6.62 5.94 12.04
N ALA A 110 -5.88 5.00 11.44
CA ALA A 110 -4.96 5.29 10.33
C ALA A 110 -5.67 5.84 9.09
N GLY A 111 -6.90 5.41 8.83
CA GLY A 111 -7.72 5.89 7.71
C GLY A 111 -8.32 7.28 7.94
N GLU A 112 -8.78 7.57 9.16
CA GLU A 112 -9.41 8.84 9.55
C GLU A 112 -8.37 9.96 9.78
N GLN A 113 -7.24 9.66 10.42
CA GLN A 113 -6.20 10.63 10.78
C GLN A 113 -4.80 10.16 10.36
N PRO A 114 -4.48 10.22 9.06
CA PRO A 114 -3.17 9.80 8.55
C PRO A 114 -2.05 10.62 9.21
N GLY A 115 -1.15 9.95 9.94
CA GLY A 115 -0.02 10.57 10.64
C GLY A 115 -0.16 10.66 12.16
N HIS A 116 -1.35 10.41 12.72
CA HIS A 116 -1.49 10.17 14.16
C HIS A 116 -1.09 8.74 14.49
N GLY A 117 -0.43 8.53 15.64
CA GLY A 117 0.01 7.21 16.08
C GLY A 117 -1.13 6.25 16.45
N PRO A 118 -0.78 5.04 16.94
CA PRO A 118 -1.77 4.01 17.24
C PRO A 118 -2.82 4.47 18.27
N PRO A 119 -4.10 4.04 18.10
CA PRO A 119 -5.17 4.44 19.01
C PRO A 119 -4.92 3.86 20.42
N PRO A 120 -5.50 4.48 21.47
CA PRO A 120 -5.46 3.91 22.81
C PRO A 120 -6.21 2.58 22.84
N TRP A 121 -5.74 1.63 23.67
CA TRP A 121 -6.42 0.35 23.85
C TRP A 121 -7.81 0.56 24.43
N ARG A 122 -8.80 0.15 23.64
CA ARG A 122 -10.21 0.08 24.02
C ARG A 122 -10.75 -1.21 23.41
N LEU A 123 -11.69 -1.86 24.11
CA LEU A 123 -12.39 -3.00 23.55
C LEU A 123 -13.19 -2.52 22.35
N TYR A 124 -12.80 -2.99 21.17
CA TYR A 124 -13.48 -2.63 19.94
C TYR A 124 -14.52 -3.72 19.62
N PRO A 125 -15.82 -3.37 19.61
CA PRO A 125 -16.84 -4.31 19.16
C PRO A 125 -16.56 -4.63 17.68
N GLY A 126 -16.35 -5.91 17.36
CA GLY A 126 -16.13 -6.34 15.98
C GLY A 126 -14.97 -7.30 15.74
N GLY A 127 -14.06 -7.46 16.71
CA GLY A 127 -12.98 -8.44 16.62
C GLY A 127 -13.47 -9.88 16.38
N HIS A 128 -14.66 -10.22 16.90
CA HIS A 128 -15.28 -11.54 16.72
C HIS A 128 -15.70 -11.80 15.27
N TRP A 129 -16.11 -10.77 14.51
CA TRP A 129 -16.45 -10.93 13.09
C TRP A 129 -15.20 -11.16 12.24
N VAL A 130 -14.11 -10.45 12.54
CA VAL A 130 -12.81 -10.70 11.89
C VAL A 130 -12.30 -12.09 12.25
N ALA A 131 -12.43 -12.49 13.51
CA ALA A 131 -12.08 -13.84 13.96
C ALA A 131 -12.88 -14.91 13.22
N LEU A 132 -14.20 -14.73 13.09
CA LEU A 132 -15.08 -15.63 12.35
C LEU A 132 -14.69 -15.70 10.86
N ALA A 133 -14.43 -14.55 10.24
CA ALA A 133 -14.01 -14.51 8.84
C ALA A 133 -12.66 -15.23 8.63
N LEU A 134 -11.69 -15.02 9.54
CA LEU A 134 -10.41 -15.70 9.48
C LEU A 134 -10.54 -17.21 9.75
N LEU A 135 -11.40 -17.61 10.69
CA LEU A 135 -11.71 -19.00 10.97
C LEU A 135 -12.30 -19.68 9.72
N LEU A 136 -13.28 -19.05 9.07
CA LEU A 136 -13.90 -19.58 7.85
C LEU A 136 -12.91 -19.65 6.68
N LEU A 137 -12.00 -18.69 6.54
CA LEU A 137 -10.94 -18.75 5.53
C LEU A 137 -9.90 -19.82 5.85
N THR A 138 -9.61 -20.08 7.13
CA THR A 138 -8.55 -21.00 7.55
C THR A 138 -9.04 -22.45 7.61
N ALA A 139 -10.32 -22.66 7.93
CA ALA A 139 -10.96 -23.98 8.03
C ALA A 139 -10.70 -24.92 6.84
N PRO A 140 -10.89 -24.52 5.56
CA PRO A 140 -10.63 -25.42 4.43
C PRO A 140 -9.17 -25.85 4.37
N PHE A 141 -8.23 -24.97 4.73
CA PHE A 141 -6.81 -25.31 4.77
C PHE A 141 -6.50 -26.26 5.93
N VAL A 142 -7.09 -26.08 7.11
CA VAL A 142 -6.90 -27.04 8.20
C VAL A 142 -7.38 -28.44 7.80
N LEU A 143 -8.55 -28.54 7.15
CA LEU A 143 -9.09 -29.82 6.68
C LEU A 143 -8.17 -30.49 5.63
N VAL A 144 -7.70 -29.72 4.65
CA VAL A 144 -6.75 -30.21 3.64
C VAL A 144 -5.40 -30.56 4.27
N GLY A 145 -4.93 -29.79 5.25
CA GLY A 145 -3.69 -30.02 5.98
C GLY A 145 -3.70 -31.34 6.74
N ILE A 146 -4.82 -31.71 7.38
CA ILE A 146 -4.98 -33.02 8.02
C ILE A 146 -4.81 -34.15 6.98
N TYR A 147 -5.43 -34.00 5.81
CA TYR A 147 -5.30 -35.00 4.73
C TYR A 147 -3.85 -35.12 4.21
N ILE A 148 -3.20 -33.98 3.94
CA ILE A 148 -1.81 -33.94 3.48
C ILE A 148 -0.87 -34.52 4.54
N SER A 149 -1.08 -34.17 5.81
CA SER A 149 -0.27 -34.68 6.93
C SER A 149 -0.34 -36.20 7.02
N ASN A 150 -1.55 -36.77 6.93
CA ASN A 150 -1.75 -38.22 6.90
C ASN A 150 -1.11 -38.86 5.66
N ALA A 151 -1.23 -38.23 4.49
CA ALA A 151 -0.62 -38.75 3.26
C ALA A 151 0.91 -38.77 3.33
N VAL A 152 1.53 -37.71 3.88
CA VAL A 152 2.98 -37.62 4.09
C VAL A 152 3.45 -38.67 5.10
N HIS A 153 2.68 -38.86 6.18
CA HIS A 153 2.96 -39.86 7.20
C HIS A 153 2.95 -41.28 6.61
N ILE A 154 1.93 -41.62 5.80
CA ILE A 154 1.80 -42.94 5.14
C ILE A 154 2.91 -43.16 4.11
N ALA A 155 3.32 -42.11 3.40
CA ALA A 155 4.34 -42.21 2.37
C ALA A 155 5.76 -42.43 2.93
N ALA A 156 5.97 -42.29 4.25
CA ALA A 156 7.25 -42.50 4.92
C ALA A 156 8.44 -41.83 4.20
N PHE A 157 8.24 -40.59 3.73
CA PHE A 157 9.26 -39.85 2.98
C PHE A 157 10.57 -39.65 3.78
N TRP A 158 10.50 -39.78 5.10
CA TRP A 158 11.62 -39.68 6.04
C TRP A 158 11.84 -41.01 6.76
N GLN A 159 13.10 -41.34 7.08
CA GLN A 159 13.47 -42.53 7.86
C GLN A 159 13.17 -42.41 9.37
N SER A 160 12.43 -41.37 9.75
CA SER A 160 12.03 -41.06 11.12
C SER A 160 10.96 -42.03 11.61
N ASN A 161 11.03 -42.43 12.89
CA ASN A 161 10.08 -43.37 13.49
C ASN A 161 9.33 -42.73 14.69
N GLY A 162 8.10 -43.19 14.91
CA GLY A 162 7.29 -42.80 16.08
C GLY A 162 6.84 -41.34 16.07
N THR A 163 6.83 -40.71 17.25
CA THR A 163 6.32 -39.33 17.45
C THR A 163 7.06 -38.27 16.63
N LEU A 164 8.31 -38.51 16.26
CA LEU A 164 9.09 -37.61 15.41
C LEU A 164 8.50 -37.53 14.00
N LEU A 165 8.05 -38.66 13.46
CA LEU A 165 7.41 -38.74 12.14
C LEU A 165 6.06 -38.01 12.13
N ASP A 166 5.30 -38.07 13.22
CA ASP A 166 4.02 -37.32 13.37
C ASP A 166 4.26 -35.81 13.30
N VAL A 167 5.26 -35.33 14.05
CA VAL A 167 5.63 -33.91 14.08
C VAL A 167 6.16 -33.46 12.72
N GLU A 168 7.04 -34.23 12.09
CA GLU A 168 7.58 -33.90 10.76
C GLU A 168 6.49 -33.86 9.69
N SER A 169 5.58 -34.83 9.69
CA SER A 169 4.47 -34.90 8.73
C SER A 169 3.50 -33.73 8.92
N PHE A 170 3.24 -33.34 10.16
CA PHE A 170 2.44 -32.16 10.48
C PHE A 170 3.13 -30.87 10.03
N ILE A 171 4.41 -30.68 10.36
CA ILE A 171 5.20 -29.51 9.96
C ILE A 171 5.25 -29.40 8.43
N ALA A 172 5.51 -30.51 7.73
CA ALA A 172 5.53 -30.53 6.28
C ALA A 172 4.18 -30.10 5.68
N ALA A 173 3.07 -30.63 6.19
CA ALA A 173 1.73 -30.24 5.76
C ALA A 173 1.45 -28.74 6.00
N VAL A 174 1.84 -28.22 7.17
CA VAL A 174 1.73 -26.79 7.48
C VAL A 174 2.56 -25.96 6.51
N LEU A 175 3.82 -26.34 6.22
CA LEU A 175 4.69 -25.60 5.30
C LEU A 175 4.15 -25.57 3.87
N ILE A 176 3.66 -26.71 3.37
CA ILE A 176 3.05 -26.82 2.04
C ILE A 176 1.86 -25.87 1.93
N LEU A 177 1.06 -25.78 3.00
CA LEU A 177 -0.22 -25.10 2.97
C LEU A 177 -0.19 -23.64 3.45
N ALA A 178 0.87 -23.24 4.15
CA ALA A 178 1.07 -21.89 4.64
C ALA A 178 1.11 -20.86 3.50
N LEU A 179 1.76 -21.20 2.39
CA LEU A 179 1.90 -20.31 1.24
C LEU A 179 0.56 -20.05 0.53
N PRO A 180 -0.22 -21.07 0.09
CA PRO A 180 -1.53 -20.82 -0.51
C PRO A 180 -2.52 -20.17 0.47
N TRP A 181 -2.50 -20.56 1.75
CA TRP A 181 -3.30 -19.91 2.78
C TRP A 181 -2.95 -18.41 2.92
N GLY A 182 -1.65 -18.10 3.03
CA GLY A 182 -1.16 -16.73 3.16
C GLY A 182 -1.57 -15.85 1.98
N VAL A 183 -1.50 -16.38 0.75
CA VAL A 183 -1.96 -15.69 -0.46
C VAL A 183 -3.46 -15.37 -0.37
N VAL A 184 -4.30 -16.34 0.02
CA VAL A 184 -5.75 -16.12 0.15
C VAL A 184 -6.06 -15.07 1.22
N VAL A 185 -5.42 -15.15 2.38
CA VAL A 185 -5.60 -14.17 3.46
C VAL A 185 -5.17 -12.77 3.01
N LEU A 186 -3.99 -12.64 2.41
CA LEU A 186 -3.47 -11.34 1.92
C LEU A 186 -4.31 -10.75 0.78
N LEU A 187 -4.92 -11.59 -0.05
CA LEU A 187 -5.79 -11.14 -1.14
C LEU A 187 -7.13 -10.58 -0.62
N LEU A 188 -7.71 -11.22 0.40
CA LEU A 188 -9.08 -10.96 0.83
C LEU A 188 -9.15 -10.03 2.05
N MET A 189 -8.33 -10.28 3.07
CA MET A 189 -8.48 -9.67 4.39
C MET A 189 -8.14 -8.17 4.44
N PRO A 190 -7.10 -7.64 3.78
CA PRO A 190 -6.81 -6.20 3.85
C PRO A 190 -7.99 -5.35 3.37
N HIS A 191 -8.52 -5.62 2.18
CA HIS A 191 -9.65 -4.86 1.64
C HIS A 191 -10.97 -5.11 2.39
N ALA A 192 -11.21 -6.32 2.89
CA ALA A 192 -12.37 -6.64 3.71
C ALA A 192 -12.32 -5.89 5.05
N THR A 193 -11.18 -5.96 5.73
CA THR A 193 -10.95 -5.29 7.03
C THR A 193 -11.01 -3.79 6.90
N ALA A 194 -10.46 -3.19 5.84
CA ALA A 194 -10.51 -1.75 5.65
C ALA A 194 -11.93 -1.22 5.43
N ARG A 195 -12.78 -1.97 4.71
CA ARG A 195 -14.20 -1.63 4.54
C ARG A 195 -14.97 -1.82 5.84
N TYR A 196 -14.74 -2.93 6.52
CA TYR A 196 -15.34 -3.19 7.82
C TYR A 196 -14.98 -2.11 8.86
N ALA A 197 -13.72 -1.68 8.89
CA ALA A 197 -13.27 -0.60 9.76
C ALA A 197 -14.04 0.71 9.49
N ALA A 198 -14.33 1.01 8.23
CA ALA A 198 -15.08 2.20 7.83
C ALA A 198 -16.60 2.09 8.08
N THR A 199 -17.22 0.93 7.81
CA THR A 199 -18.69 0.79 7.81
C THR A 199 -19.25 0.13 9.07
N GLN A 200 -18.43 -0.62 9.81
CA GLN A 200 -18.82 -1.46 10.94
C GLN A 200 -19.84 -2.57 10.61
N ARG A 201 -20.07 -2.86 9.32
CA ARG A 201 -21.04 -3.88 8.87
C ARG A 201 -20.34 -5.22 8.63
N ALA A 202 -20.69 -6.24 9.42
CA ALA A 202 -20.07 -7.57 9.33
C ALA A 202 -20.10 -8.18 7.91
N ARG A 203 -21.19 -7.95 7.17
CA ARG A 203 -21.33 -8.40 5.77
C ARG A 203 -20.18 -7.96 4.85
N ASP A 204 -19.55 -6.83 5.14
CA ASP A 204 -18.48 -6.28 4.31
C ASP A 204 -17.18 -7.09 4.46
N LEU A 205 -17.04 -7.89 5.52
CA LEU A 205 -15.94 -8.85 5.68
C LEU A 205 -16.07 -10.06 4.76
N PHE A 206 -17.30 -10.43 4.40
CA PHE A 206 -17.63 -11.63 3.62
C PHE A 206 -17.87 -11.33 2.13
N ASP A 207 -17.90 -10.06 1.73
CA ASP A 207 -17.98 -9.67 0.32
C ASP A 207 -16.59 -9.82 -0.35
N PHE A 208 -16.21 -11.07 -0.61
CA PHE A 208 -14.93 -11.42 -1.24
C PHE A 208 -14.86 -10.95 -2.70
N ALA A 209 -15.99 -10.91 -3.39
CA ALA A 209 -16.07 -10.50 -4.79
C ALA A 209 -15.65 -9.03 -4.97
N SER A 210 -16.06 -8.15 -4.07
CA SER A 210 -15.61 -6.75 -4.06
C SER A 210 -14.15 -6.61 -3.61
N SER A 211 -13.64 -7.44 -2.70
CA SER A 211 -12.19 -7.46 -2.40
C SER A 211 -11.38 -7.79 -3.65
N LEU A 212 -11.75 -8.85 -4.38
CA LEU A 212 -11.05 -9.24 -5.61
C LEU A 212 -11.14 -8.17 -6.72
N ARG A 213 -12.31 -7.53 -6.86
CA ARG A 213 -12.48 -6.39 -7.80
C ARG A 213 -11.59 -5.20 -7.42
N SER A 214 -11.48 -4.88 -6.13
CA SER A 214 -10.58 -3.82 -5.63
C SER A 214 -9.11 -4.12 -5.94
N VAL A 215 -8.68 -5.36 -5.76
CA VAL A 215 -7.31 -5.79 -6.11
C VAL A 215 -7.03 -5.62 -7.59
N ARG A 216 -7.96 -6.09 -8.45
CA ARG A 216 -7.82 -5.95 -9.91
C ARG A 216 -7.76 -4.48 -10.34
N ARG A 217 -8.55 -3.61 -9.70
CA ARG A 217 -8.61 -2.18 -10.03
C ARG A 217 -7.36 -1.42 -9.59
N ASP A 218 -6.77 -1.79 -8.46
CA ASP A 218 -5.68 -1.04 -7.82
C ASP A 218 -4.45 -1.92 -7.52
N PHE A 219 -4.12 -2.82 -8.44
CA PHE A 219 -3.09 -3.86 -8.27
C PHE A 219 -1.73 -3.33 -7.79
N SER A 220 -1.26 -2.21 -8.34
CA SER A 220 0.02 -1.62 -7.91
C SER A 220 0.02 -1.17 -6.45
N ALA A 221 -1.07 -0.55 -5.97
CA ALA A 221 -1.14 -0.12 -4.58
C ALA A 221 -1.32 -1.32 -3.64
N TRP A 222 -2.12 -2.29 -4.05
CA TRP A 222 -2.26 -3.57 -3.36
C TRP A 222 -0.93 -4.29 -3.22
N ASN A 223 -0.16 -4.40 -4.30
CA ASN A 223 1.12 -5.09 -4.30
C ASN A 223 2.14 -4.43 -3.36
N VAL A 224 2.22 -3.10 -3.35
CA VAL A 224 3.13 -2.37 -2.44
C VAL A 224 2.67 -2.49 -0.99
N ALA A 225 1.37 -2.46 -0.71
CA ALA A 225 0.84 -2.66 0.64
C ALA A 225 1.08 -4.08 1.15
N ILE A 226 0.88 -5.11 0.32
CA ILE A 226 1.20 -6.49 0.66
C ILE A 226 2.70 -6.66 0.87
N ALA A 227 3.53 -6.09 0.00
CA ALA A 227 4.97 -6.12 0.19
C ALA A 227 5.34 -5.55 1.57
N ALA A 228 4.75 -4.42 1.96
CA ALA A 228 4.96 -3.85 3.29
C ALA A 228 4.47 -4.76 4.44
N ILE A 229 3.29 -5.38 4.30
CA ILE A 229 2.77 -6.35 5.28
C ILE A 229 3.73 -7.53 5.43
N VAL A 230 4.07 -8.19 4.31
CA VAL A 230 4.95 -9.37 4.29
C VAL A 230 6.33 -9.02 4.83
N THR A 231 6.90 -7.86 4.46
CA THR A 231 8.17 -7.38 5.01
C THR A 231 8.08 -7.12 6.51
N ALA A 232 6.98 -6.52 7.01
CA ALA A 232 6.81 -6.29 8.44
C ALA A 232 6.74 -7.61 9.24
N TRP A 233 6.05 -8.62 8.72
CA TRP A 233 6.04 -9.96 9.29
C TRP A 233 7.41 -10.64 9.21
N ALA A 234 8.13 -10.53 8.08
CA ALA A 234 9.48 -11.05 7.94
C ALA A 234 10.44 -10.41 8.96
N ILE A 235 10.37 -9.10 9.17
CA ILE A 235 11.15 -8.38 10.19
C ILE A 235 10.73 -8.85 11.58
N GLY A 236 9.42 -8.91 11.87
CA GLY A 236 8.89 -9.34 13.16
C GLY A 236 9.36 -10.75 13.54
N LEU A 237 9.30 -11.68 12.59
CA LEU A 237 9.76 -13.07 12.78
C LEU A 237 11.28 -13.21 12.77
N ALA A 238 12.01 -12.42 11.99
CA ALA A 238 13.48 -12.43 12.01
C ALA A 238 14.03 -11.91 13.35
N CYS A 239 13.47 -10.81 13.87
CA CYS A 239 13.79 -10.31 15.21
C CYS A 239 13.41 -11.33 16.31
N ALA A 240 12.37 -12.11 16.09
CA ALA A 240 11.96 -13.19 16.98
C ALA A 240 13.00 -14.31 17.06
N ALA A 241 13.52 -14.75 15.92
CA ALA A 241 14.54 -15.79 15.83
C ALA A 241 15.90 -15.35 16.40
N LEU A 242 16.25 -14.07 16.28
CA LEU A 242 17.56 -13.54 16.71
C LEU A 242 17.66 -13.24 18.20
N PHE A 243 16.56 -12.91 18.89
CA PHE A 243 16.60 -12.40 20.27
C PHE A 243 15.83 -13.23 21.30
N CYS A 244 15.17 -14.34 20.92
CA CYS A 244 14.37 -15.26 21.76
C CYS A 244 13.19 -14.64 22.57
N VAL A 245 13.22 -13.34 22.86
CA VAL A 245 12.18 -12.54 23.54
C VAL A 245 11.41 -11.67 22.52
N GLY A 246 11.92 -11.57 21.28
CA GLY A 246 11.43 -10.66 20.25
C GLY A 246 10.13 -11.06 19.54
N VAL A 247 9.61 -12.29 19.75
CA VAL A 247 8.41 -12.79 19.04
C VAL A 247 7.22 -11.90 19.31
N VAL A 248 6.93 -11.65 20.59
CA VAL A 248 5.76 -10.94 21.05
C VAL A 248 5.75 -9.48 20.55
N PRO A 249 6.81 -8.68 20.76
CA PRO A 249 6.88 -7.33 20.21
C PRO A 249 6.94 -7.29 18.67
N GLY A 250 7.61 -8.26 18.03
CA GLY A 250 7.71 -8.33 16.57
C GLY A 250 6.35 -8.60 15.90
N VAL A 251 5.56 -9.51 16.46
CA VAL A 251 4.19 -9.79 15.99
C VAL A 251 3.30 -8.56 16.17
N PHE A 252 3.36 -7.91 17.33
CA PHE A 252 2.56 -6.70 17.56
C PHE A 252 2.93 -5.56 16.60
N TYR A 253 4.23 -5.37 16.35
CA TYR A 253 4.73 -4.44 15.34
C TYR A 253 4.15 -4.75 13.95
N ALA A 254 4.23 -6.01 13.51
CA ALA A 254 3.72 -6.42 12.21
C ALA A 254 2.22 -6.17 12.07
N ILE A 255 1.42 -6.40 13.13
CA ILE A 255 -0.02 -6.10 13.16
C ILE A 255 -0.27 -4.60 12.94
N LEU A 256 0.46 -3.72 13.64
CA LEU A 256 0.28 -2.27 13.52
C LEU A 256 0.68 -1.75 12.12
N VAL A 257 1.81 -2.22 11.58
CA VAL A 257 2.23 -1.86 10.22
C VAL A 257 1.21 -2.37 9.20
N SER A 258 0.70 -3.59 9.39
CA SER A 258 -0.33 -4.17 8.54
C SER A 258 -1.63 -3.38 8.57
N ALA A 259 -2.03 -2.89 9.76
CA ALA A 259 -3.21 -2.06 9.92
C ALA A 259 -3.08 -0.73 9.16
N ASN A 260 -1.94 -0.05 9.28
CA ASN A 260 -1.70 1.21 8.57
C ASN A 260 -1.61 1.02 7.05
N ALA A 261 -0.90 -0.02 6.58
CA ALA A 261 -0.83 -0.38 5.17
C ALA A 261 -2.22 -0.72 4.60
N THR A 262 -3.03 -1.42 5.38
CA THR A 262 -4.42 -1.75 5.04
C THR A 262 -5.30 -0.50 4.93
N ALA A 263 -5.17 0.45 5.86
CA ALA A 263 -5.89 1.72 5.82
C ALA A 263 -5.55 2.53 4.56
N ALA A 264 -4.27 2.57 4.17
CA ALA A 264 -3.81 3.27 2.97
C ALA A 264 -4.47 2.77 1.67
N LEU A 265 -4.90 1.49 1.63
CA LEU A 265 -5.65 0.94 0.49
C LEU A 265 -7.09 1.49 0.40
N SER A 266 -7.73 1.80 1.52
CA SER A 266 -9.12 2.28 1.55
C SER A 266 -9.24 3.74 1.14
N THR A 267 -8.36 4.63 1.64
CA THR A 267 -8.40 6.07 1.32
C THR A 267 -8.34 6.34 -0.19
N LYS A 268 -7.56 5.53 -0.92
CA LYS A 268 -7.47 5.60 -2.39
C LYS A 268 -8.79 5.28 -3.10
N SER A 269 -9.57 4.35 -2.55
CA SER A 269 -10.85 3.95 -3.12
C SER A 269 -11.93 5.03 -2.95
N SER A 270 -11.87 5.79 -1.84
CA SER A 270 -12.75 6.93 -1.57
C SER A 270 -12.35 8.19 -2.36
N GLU A 271 -11.06 8.55 -2.42
CA GLU A 271 -10.57 9.76 -3.11
C GLU A 271 -10.76 9.72 -4.65
N ARG A 272 -11.01 8.53 -5.22
CA ARG A 272 -11.34 8.35 -6.65
C ARG A 272 -12.83 8.29 -6.96
N ARG A 273 -13.71 8.23 -5.95
CA ARG A 273 -15.14 8.43 -6.17
C ARG A 273 -15.33 9.96 -6.16
N PRO A 274 -15.55 10.62 -7.31
CA PRO A 274 -15.83 12.04 -7.26
C PRO A 274 -17.09 12.23 -6.41
N GLU A 275 -17.03 13.10 -5.40
CA GLU A 275 -18.21 13.79 -4.89
C GLU A 275 -18.90 14.40 -6.11
N GLY A 276 -19.97 13.75 -6.52
CA GLY A 276 -20.64 14.02 -7.78
C GLY A 276 -22.03 13.45 -7.68
N THR A 277 -22.83 14.03 -6.80
CA THR A 277 -24.25 14.41 -6.96
C THR A 277 -24.85 14.64 -5.56
N ASP A 278 -24.63 15.82 -5.00
CA ASP A 278 -25.59 16.45 -4.08
C ASP A 278 -25.76 17.89 -4.55
N GLN A 279 -26.50 18.04 -5.65
CA GLN A 279 -27.04 19.32 -6.07
C GLN A 279 -28.49 19.34 -5.56
N PRO A 280 -28.85 20.22 -4.61
CA PRO A 280 -30.22 20.29 -4.14
C PRO A 280 -31.09 20.81 -5.28
N ALA A 281 -32.08 20.02 -5.68
CA ALA A 281 -33.15 20.47 -6.55
C ALA A 281 -33.91 21.60 -5.83
N ARG A 282 -33.87 22.79 -6.43
CA ARG A 282 -34.85 23.85 -6.21
C ARG A 282 -36.10 23.55 -7.01
#